data_AF-R9WKH8-F1
#
_entry.id   AF-R9WKH8-F1
#
_cell.length_a   1.000
_cell.length_b   1.000
_cell.length_c   1.000
_cell.angle_alpha   90.00
_cell.angle_beta   90.00
_cell.angle_gamma   90.00
#
_symmetry.space_group_name_H-M   'P 1'
#
loop_
_entity.id
_entity.type
_entity.pdbx_description
1 polymer ?
#
loop_
_entity_poly.entity_id
_entity_poly.type
_entity_poly.pdbx_seq_one_letter_code
_entity_poly.pdbx_strand_id
1 'polypeptide(L)'
;MRNLRNKKIVQFTQIFRKQFVLLFWDVKRAQLVINQKYRRCSYSRLKYDKKTILMEQIEMLKKKQYHFPSKEIRELSLTTLKLTGHTLSECPLVCHDLIASWPGMSIPMIIWRIGVILEIEKFPLFYSWGDKEWKSLLMKVNKSDWLFPGCLPPETIRNIIINQYTNELIAFKVICRKDNHLILIHRPRWFNDSQLKLQLVKRRS
;
A
#
# COMPACT_ATOMS: atom_id res chain seq x y z
N MET A 1 -10.74 -16.08 -18.45
CA MET A 1 -9.77 -16.31 -17.34
C MET A 1 -10.37 -15.81 -16.04
N ARG A 2 -10.60 -16.72 -15.08
CA ARG A 2 -11.10 -16.39 -13.73
C ARG A 2 -10.22 -15.33 -13.05
N ASN A 3 -10.81 -14.41 -12.29
CA ASN A 3 -10.08 -13.42 -11.50
C ASN A 3 -9.23 -14.14 -10.43
N LEU A 4 -7.91 -14.18 -10.59
CA LEU A 4 -7.01 -14.77 -9.60
C LEU A 4 -6.98 -13.92 -8.34
N ARG A 5 -7.05 -14.58 -7.18
CA ARG A 5 -6.86 -13.93 -5.87
C ARG A 5 -5.38 -13.61 -5.65
N ASN A 6 -5.08 -12.59 -4.83
CA ASN A 6 -3.70 -12.15 -4.53
C ASN A 6 -2.78 -13.30 -4.11
N LYS A 7 -3.25 -14.20 -3.23
CA LYS A 7 -2.47 -15.37 -2.79
C LYS A 7 -1.97 -16.22 -3.97
N LYS A 8 -2.81 -16.46 -4.98
CA LYS A 8 -2.42 -17.22 -6.17
C LYS A 8 -1.53 -16.41 -7.11
N ILE A 9 -1.77 -15.11 -7.26
CA ILE A 9 -0.89 -14.24 -8.04
C ILE A 9 0.53 -14.26 -7.43
N VAL A 10 0.65 -14.04 -6.12
CA VAL A 10 1.95 -14.05 -5.42
C VAL A 10 2.62 -15.41 -5.47
N GLN A 11 1.87 -16.50 -5.24
CA GLN A 11 2.40 -17.87 -5.29
C GLN A 11 3.17 -18.15 -6.58
N PHE A 12 2.64 -17.70 -7.72
CA PHE A 12 3.21 -17.95 -9.06
C PHE A 12 3.95 -16.75 -9.64
N THR A 13 4.20 -15.70 -8.85
CA THR A 13 4.92 -14.52 -9.34
C THR A 13 6.36 -14.88 -9.69
N GLN A 14 6.78 -14.52 -10.88
CA GLN A 14 8.15 -14.68 -11.38
C GLN A 14 8.70 -13.33 -11.85
N ILE A 15 10.01 -13.24 -12.06
CA ILE A 15 10.66 -12.07 -12.66
C ILE A 15 11.00 -12.38 -14.12
N PHE A 16 10.50 -11.55 -15.03
CA PHE A 16 10.89 -11.57 -16.44
C PHE A 16 11.21 -10.14 -16.88
N ARG A 17 12.39 -9.93 -17.48
CA ARG A 17 12.90 -8.60 -17.88
C ARG A 17 12.75 -7.54 -16.76
N LYS A 18 13.19 -7.90 -15.55
CA LYS A 18 13.13 -7.06 -14.33
C LYS A 18 11.71 -6.66 -13.89
N GLN A 19 10.68 -7.34 -14.38
CA GLN A 19 9.28 -7.06 -14.03
C GLN A 19 8.61 -8.31 -13.45
N PHE A 20 7.70 -8.09 -12.49
CA PHE A 20 6.84 -9.16 -11.98
C PHE A 20 5.80 -9.57 -13.02
N VAL A 21 5.73 -10.88 -13.25
CA VAL A 21 4.85 -11.50 -14.24
C VAL A 21 4.22 -12.77 -13.66
N LEU A 22 3.08 -13.16 -14.23
CA LEU A 22 2.64 -14.55 -14.22
C LEU A 22 2.93 -15.14 -15.60
N LEU A 23 3.69 -16.22 -15.64
CA LEU A 23 3.87 -17.03 -16.83
C LEU A 23 2.86 -18.17 -16.81
N PHE A 24 2.20 -18.42 -17.94
CA PHE A 24 1.41 -19.64 -18.13
C PHE A 24 1.45 -20.07 -19.59
N TRP A 25 1.40 -21.38 -19.80
CA TRP A 25 1.27 -21.96 -21.12
C TRP A 25 -0.20 -21.88 -21.58
N ASP A 26 -0.45 -21.21 -22.69
CA ASP A 26 -1.77 -21.23 -23.33
C ASP A 26 -1.84 -22.44 -24.26
N VAL A 27 -2.54 -23.49 -23.80
CA VAL A 27 -2.70 -24.74 -24.54
C VAL A 27 -3.41 -24.54 -25.88
N LYS A 28 -4.33 -23.57 -25.99
CA LYS A 28 -5.06 -23.32 -27.23
C LYS A 28 -4.19 -22.66 -28.30
N ARG A 29 -3.25 -21.82 -27.86
CA ARG A 29 -2.35 -21.07 -28.74
C ARG A 29 -0.94 -21.67 -28.82
N ALA A 30 -0.69 -22.78 -28.12
CA ALA A 30 0.60 -23.45 -28.00
C ALA A 30 1.77 -22.48 -27.74
N GLN A 31 1.57 -21.50 -26.86
CA GLN A 31 2.57 -20.47 -26.59
C GLN A 31 2.62 -20.07 -25.11
N LEU A 32 3.78 -19.60 -24.69
CA LEU A 32 3.97 -19.00 -23.37
C LEU A 32 3.35 -17.60 -23.33
N VAL A 33 2.48 -17.35 -22.36
CA VAL A 33 1.87 -16.05 -22.14
C VAL A 33 2.50 -15.39 -20.91
N ILE A 34 2.93 -14.14 -21.09
CA ILE A 34 3.50 -13.29 -20.05
C ILE A 34 2.44 -12.29 -19.61
N ASN A 35 1.99 -12.35 -18.36
CA ASN A 35 0.87 -11.54 -17.89
C ASN A 35 1.23 -10.63 -16.72
N GLN A 36 1.07 -9.32 -16.94
CA GLN A 36 1.35 -8.26 -15.97
C GLN A 36 0.09 -7.53 -15.48
N LYS A 37 -1.10 -7.95 -15.94
CA LYS A 37 -2.35 -7.20 -15.74
C LYS A 37 -2.77 -7.07 -14.28
N TYR A 38 -2.18 -7.88 -13.39
CA TYR A 38 -2.52 -8.02 -11.98
C TYR A 38 -2.09 -6.85 -11.10
N ARG A 39 -1.29 -5.92 -11.63
CA ARG A 39 -1.05 -4.64 -10.96
C ARG A 39 -2.35 -3.88 -10.79
N ARG A 40 -2.64 -3.44 -9.57
CA ARG A 40 -3.89 -2.75 -9.23
C ARG A 40 -3.70 -1.78 -8.08
N CYS A 41 -4.57 -0.78 -8.02
CA CYS A 41 -4.73 0.08 -6.87
C CYS A 41 -5.68 -0.59 -5.87
N SER A 42 -5.52 -0.29 -4.59
CA SER A 42 -6.44 -0.76 -3.54
C SER A 42 -7.87 -0.32 -3.87
N TYR A 43 -8.83 -1.23 -3.70
CA TYR A 43 -10.26 -1.03 -3.95
C TYR A 43 -10.68 -0.59 -5.37
N SER A 44 -9.74 -0.36 -6.29
CA SER A 44 -10.02 0.10 -7.64
C SER A 44 -9.50 -0.87 -8.69
N ARG A 45 -10.22 -0.97 -9.82
CA ARG A 45 -9.74 -1.67 -11.02
C ARG A 45 -9.04 -0.74 -12.00
N LEU A 46 -9.14 0.57 -11.78
CA LEU A 46 -8.55 1.60 -12.62
C LEU A 46 -7.04 1.67 -12.37
N LYS A 47 -6.30 2.17 -13.38
CA LYS A 47 -4.84 2.29 -13.34
C LYS A 47 -4.30 3.71 -13.49
N TYR A 48 -5.09 4.62 -14.06
CA TYR A 48 -4.61 5.94 -14.47
C TYR A 48 -5.42 7.10 -13.86
N ASP A 49 -6.72 6.91 -13.61
CA ASP A 49 -7.57 7.96 -13.05
C ASP A 49 -7.41 8.06 -11.52
N LYS A 50 -6.37 8.77 -11.08
CA LYS A 50 -6.05 8.94 -9.65
C LYS A 50 -7.20 9.54 -8.86
N LYS A 51 -8.00 10.44 -9.46
CA LYS A 51 -9.14 11.07 -8.77
C LYS A 51 -10.22 10.04 -8.48
N THR A 52 -10.61 9.26 -9.49
CA THR A 52 -11.62 8.21 -9.33
C THR A 52 -11.13 7.08 -8.43
N ILE A 53 -9.86 6.67 -8.56
CA ILE A 53 -9.21 5.71 -7.64
C ILE A 53 -9.31 6.20 -6.19
N LEU A 54 -8.99 7.48 -5.94
CA LEU A 54 -9.08 8.06 -4.60
C LEU A 54 -10.52 8.02 -4.06
N MET A 55 -11.51 8.43 -4.85
CA MET A 55 -12.91 8.40 -4.43
C MET A 55 -13.39 6.98 -4.12
N GLU A 56 -13.07 6.00 -4.97
CA GLU A 56 -13.40 4.59 -4.73
C GLU A 56 -12.75 4.07 -3.45
N GLN A 57 -11.50 4.45 -3.17
CA GLN A 57 -10.80 4.07 -1.94
C GLN A 57 -11.45 4.68 -0.70
N ILE A 58 -11.82 5.96 -0.73
CA ILE A 58 -12.49 6.64 0.40
C ILE A 58 -13.83 5.96 0.71
N GLU A 59 -14.67 5.74 -0.30
CA GLU A 59 -15.98 5.10 -0.12
C GLU A 59 -15.84 3.66 0.39
N MET A 60 -14.88 2.90 -0.13
CA MET A 60 -14.64 1.55 0.36
C MET A 60 -14.11 1.50 1.79
N LEU A 61 -13.29 2.47 2.21
CA LEU A 61 -12.86 2.58 3.61
C LEU A 61 -14.05 2.87 4.54
N LYS A 62 -14.93 3.82 4.19
CA LYS A 62 -16.17 4.08 4.95
C LYS A 62 -17.02 2.82 5.06
N LYS A 63 -17.26 2.15 3.94
CA LYS A 63 -18.07 0.92 3.91
C LYS A 63 -17.48 -0.19 4.76
N LYS A 64 -16.15 -0.36 4.73
CA LYS A 64 -15.45 -1.36 5.54
C LYS A 64 -15.48 -1.02 7.03
N GLN A 65 -15.41 0.25 7.39
CA GLN A 65 -15.44 0.68 8.79
C GLN A 65 -16.85 0.57 9.40
N TYR A 66 -17.90 1.02 8.68
CA TYR A 66 -19.24 1.18 9.26
C TYR A 66 -20.23 0.07 8.90
N HIS A 67 -20.12 -0.55 7.72
CA HIS A 67 -21.13 -1.52 7.27
C HIS A 67 -20.66 -2.97 7.39
N PHE A 68 -19.36 -3.23 7.17
CA PHE A 68 -18.81 -4.59 7.19
C PHE A 68 -17.45 -4.67 7.89
N PRO A 69 -17.35 -4.28 9.17
CA PRO A 69 -16.09 -4.32 9.90
C PRO A 69 -15.67 -5.76 10.18
N SER A 70 -14.57 -6.19 9.57
CA SER A 70 -13.84 -7.35 10.08
C SER A 70 -13.20 -6.98 11.43
N LYS A 71 -12.75 -7.98 12.19
CA LYS A 71 -12.05 -7.76 13.47
C LYS A 71 -10.84 -6.84 13.28
N GLU A 72 -10.05 -7.09 12.26
CA GLU A 72 -8.83 -6.33 11.94
C GLU A 72 -9.15 -4.88 11.57
N ILE A 73 -10.21 -4.65 10.79
CA ILE A 73 -10.66 -3.29 10.44
C ILE A 73 -11.18 -2.56 11.68
N ARG A 74 -11.90 -3.24 12.57
CA ARG A 74 -12.39 -2.66 13.82
C ARG A 74 -11.23 -2.24 14.72
N GLU A 75 -10.24 -3.10 14.91
CA GLU A 75 -9.05 -2.81 15.71
C GLU A 75 -8.24 -1.64 15.13
N LEU A 76 -8.05 -1.62 13.81
CA LEU A 76 -7.37 -0.52 13.12
C LEU A 76 -8.16 0.80 13.28
N SER A 77 -9.49 0.74 13.14
CA SER A 77 -10.36 1.93 13.29
C SER A 77 -10.30 2.50 14.70
N LEU A 78 -10.36 1.64 15.73
CA LEU A 78 -10.24 2.05 17.14
C LEU A 78 -8.87 2.67 17.43
N THR A 79 -7.81 2.05 16.91
CA THR A 79 -6.44 2.57 17.05
C THR A 79 -6.29 3.92 16.37
N THR A 80 -6.86 4.08 15.17
CA THR A 80 -6.85 5.33 14.41
C THR A 80 -7.54 6.44 15.19
N LEU A 81 -8.76 6.17 15.68
CA LEU A 81 -9.52 7.14 16.46
C LEU A 81 -8.77 7.54 17.74
N LYS A 82 -8.19 6.57 18.45
CA LYS A 82 -7.45 6.84 19.70
C LYS A 82 -6.20 7.70 19.47
N LEU A 83 -5.43 7.44 18.42
CA LEU A 83 -4.15 8.13 18.19
C LEU A 83 -4.31 9.47 17.49
N THR A 84 -5.35 9.63 16.67
CA THR A 84 -5.43 10.75 15.72
C THR A 84 -6.75 11.51 15.81
N GLY A 85 -7.78 10.95 16.45
CA GLY A 85 -9.13 11.52 16.46
C GLY A 85 -9.91 11.34 15.15
N HIS A 86 -9.35 10.61 14.19
CA HIS A 86 -9.92 10.45 12.84
C HIS A 86 -10.41 9.03 12.55
N THR A 87 -11.18 8.91 11.47
CA THR A 87 -11.64 7.66 10.87
C THR A 87 -10.68 7.16 9.79
N LEU A 88 -10.82 5.91 9.34
CA LEU A 88 -9.95 5.36 8.30
C LEU A 88 -10.06 6.13 6.98
N SER A 89 -11.27 6.56 6.62
CA SER A 89 -11.52 7.28 5.37
C SER A 89 -10.88 8.67 5.33
N GLU A 90 -10.51 9.22 6.49
CA GLU A 90 -9.86 10.52 6.69
C GLU A 90 -8.33 10.41 6.69
N CYS A 91 -7.78 9.21 6.44
CA CYS A 91 -6.35 8.96 6.41
C CYS A 91 -5.56 9.90 5.47
N PRO A 92 -4.27 10.14 5.73
CA PRO A 92 -3.45 10.99 4.89
C PRO A 92 -3.41 10.58 3.41
N LEU A 93 -3.20 11.55 2.53
CA LEU A 93 -3.17 11.29 1.08
C LEU A 93 -2.11 10.24 0.69
N VAL A 94 -0.97 10.21 1.40
CA VAL A 94 0.10 9.23 1.16
C VAL A 94 -0.33 7.78 1.45
N CYS A 95 -1.37 7.57 2.28
CA CYS A 95 -1.92 6.24 2.51
C CYS A 95 -2.62 5.67 1.27
N HIS A 96 -3.13 6.54 0.40
CA HIS A 96 -3.90 6.12 -0.76
C HIS A 96 -2.99 5.49 -1.82
N ASP A 97 -3.36 4.29 -2.26
CA ASP A 97 -2.63 3.49 -3.22
C ASP A 97 -3.02 3.96 -4.63
N LEU A 98 -2.46 5.10 -5.06
CA LEU A 98 -2.81 5.77 -6.31
C LEU A 98 -1.96 5.32 -7.50
N ILE A 99 -0.97 4.46 -7.27
CA ILE A 99 -0.08 3.90 -8.28
C ILE A 99 -0.22 2.38 -8.25
N ALA A 100 -0.69 1.80 -9.36
CA ALA A 100 -0.95 0.37 -9.43
C ALA A 100 0.31 -0.45 -9.14
N SER A 101 0.27 -1.21 -8.05
CA SER A 101 1.38 -2.03 -7.57
C SER A 101 1.09 -3.52 -7.74
N TRP A 102 2.15 -4.34 -7.75
CA TRP A 102 1.98 -5.79 -7.72
C TRP A 102 1.44 -6.22 -6.35
N PRO A 103 0.49 -7.16 -6.27
CA PRO A 103 -0.02 -7.59 -4.98
C PRO A 103 1.11 -8.22 -4.16
N GLY A 104 1.27 -7.79 -2.91
CA GLY A 104 2.17 -8.41 -1.94
C GLY A 104 1.52 -8.84 -0.63
N MET A 105 0.23 -8.52 -0.46
CA MET A 105 -0.51 -8.79 0.77
C MET A 105 -1.89 -9.42 0.53
N SER A 106 -2.37 -10.14 1.54
CA SER A 106 -3.74 -10.69 1.63
C SER A 106 -4.78 -9.58 1.72
N ILE A 107 -4.45 -8.51 2.43
CA ILE A 107 -5.28 -7.30 2.58
C ILE A 107 -5.01 -6.27 1.49
N PRO A 108 -5.92 -5.30 1.28
CA PRO A 108 -5.67 -4.13 0.45
C PRO A 108 -4.50 -3.29 0.98
N MET A 109 -3.65 -2.80 0.07
CA MET A 109 -2.40 -2.11 0.44
C MET A 109 -2.63 -0.83 1.24
N ILE A 110 -3.72 -0.11 0.97
CA ILE A 110 -4.13 1.06 1.76
C ILE A 110 -4.29 0.76 3.25
N ILE A 111 -4.75 -0.44 3.63
CA ILE A 111 -4.91 -0.82 5.05
C ILE A 111 -3.55 -0.94 5.74
N TRP A 112 -2.58 -1.57 5.07
CA TRP A 112 -1.20 -1.62 5.56
C TRP A 112 -0.58 -0.22 5.63
N ARG A 113 -0.77 0.62 4.60
CA ARG A 113 -0.25 2.00 4.58
C ARG A 113 -0.78 2.85 5.73
N ILE A 114 -2.08 2.72 6.08
CA ILE A 114 -2.67 3.35 7.27
C ILE A 114 -1.97 2.84 8.53
N GLY A 115 -1.80 1.52 8.68
CA GLY A 115 -1.07 0.94 9.81
C GLY A 115 0.36 1.49 9.94
N VAL A 116 1.07 1.67 8.82
CA VAL A 116 2.42 2.26 8.82
C VAL A 116 2.38 3.71 9.30
N ILE A 117 1.43 4.52 8.83
CA ILE A 117 1.29 5.90 9.31
C ILE A 117 1.05 5.91 10.82
N LEU A 118 0.15 5.07 11.33
CA LEU A 118 -0.12 5.01 12.78
C LEU A 118 1.10 4.58 13.60
N GLU A 119 1.96 3.72 13.07
CA GLU A 119 3.23 3.40 13.73
C GLU A 119 4.21 4.56 13.71
N ILE A 120 4.34 5.25 12.57
CA ILE A 120 5.20 6.44 12.44
C ILE A 120 4.72 7.54 13.41
N GLU A 121 3.41 7.68 13.63
CA GLU A 121 2.85 8.69 14.53
C GLU A 121 3.36 8.57 15.97
N LYS A 122 3.82 7.39 16.39
CA LYS A 122 4.34 7.15 17.74
C LYS A 122 5.73 7.73 17.99
N PHE A 123 6.46 8.09 16.93
CA PHE A 123 7.81 8.63 17.03
C PHE A 123 7.78 10.16 17.06
N PRO A 124 8.71 10.83 17.77
CA PRO A 124 8.81 12.29 17.71
C PRO A 124 9.29 12.76 16.33
N LEU A 125 9.02 14.02 15.99
CA LEU A 125 9.64 14.63 14.81
C LEU A 125 11.17 14.61 14.95
N PHE A 126 11.84 14.53 13.82
CA PHE A 126 13.29 14.36 13.67
C PHE A 126 13.84 13.03 14.19
N TYR A 127 12.99 12.09 14.58
CA TYR A 127 13.42 10.71 14.79
C TYR A 127 14.02 10.16 13.49
N SER A 128 15.17 9.49 13.61
CA SER A 128 15.90 8.91 12.50
C SER A 128 15.94 7.39 12.60
N TRP A 129 15.66 6.70 11.50
CA TRP A 129 15.88 5.27 11.36
C TRP A 129 17.06 4.99 10.44
N GLY A 130 17.88 4.01 10.80
CA GLY A 130 18.74 3.36 9.81
C GLY A 130 17.90 2.52 8.83
N ASP A 131 18.43 2.23 7.64
CA ASP A 131 17.69 1.48 6.60
C ASP A 131 17.16 0.11 7.09
N LYS A 132 17.94 -0.61 7.91
CA LYS A 132 17.52 -1.90 8.49
C LYS A 132 16.37 -1.75 9.48
N GLU A 133 16.41 -0.72 10.33
CA GLU A 133 15.38 -0.43 11.33
C GLU A 133 14.08 0.01 10.65
N TRP A 134 14.20 0.90 9.67
CA TRP A 134 13.08 1.35 8.85
C TRP A 134 12.38 0.17 8.17
N LYS A 135 13.13 -0.67 7.48
CA LYS A 135 12.57 -1.87 6.84
C LYS A 135 11.91 -2.80 7.88
N SER A 136 12.55 -3.00 9.03
CA SER A 136 11.99 -3.83 10.12
C SER A 136 10.66 -3.27 10.64
N LEU A 137 10.56 -1.95 10.82
CA LEU A 137 9.33 -1.26 11.21
C LEU A 137 8.19 -1.57 10.22
N LEU A 138 8.40 -1.33 8.93
CA LEU A 138 7.42 -1.56 7.86
C LEU A 138 7.00 -3.03 7.73
N MET A 139 7.94 -3.97 7.94
CA MET A 139 7.69 -5.41 7.87
C MET A 139 6.87 -5.93 9.04
N LYS A 140 6.96 -5.29 10.22
CA LYS A 140 6.20 -5.66 11.41
C LYS A 140 4.73 -5.26 11.31
N VAL A 141 4.44 -4.15 10.62
CA VAL A 141 3.05 -3.72 10.38
C VAL A 141 2.31 -4.78 9.58
N ASN A 142 1.23 -5.31 10.17
CA ASN A 142 0.40 -6.38 9.62
C ASN A 142 1.22 -7.58 9.14
N LYS A 143 2.19 -8.02 9.96
CA LYS A 143 3.15 -9.09 9.62
C LYS A 143 2.50 -10.35 9.02
N SER A 144 1.35 -10.76 9.54
CA SER A 144 0.61 -11.95 9.09
C SER A 144 0.02 -11.82 7.67
N ASP A 145 -0.13 -10.61 7.16
CA ASP A 145 -0.76 -10.35 5.86
C ASP A 145 0.22 -10.35 4.69
N TRP A 146 1.53 -10.34 4.95
CA TRP A 146 2.54 -10.48 3.91
C TRP A 146 2.44 -11.84 3.25
N LEU A 147 2.16 -11.84 1.93
CA LEU A 147 2.09 -13.07 1.17
C LEU A 147 3.49 -13.62 0.90
N PHE A 148 3.56 -14.94 0.77
CA PHE A 148 4.78 -15.67 0.49
C PHE A 148 4.77 -16.12 -0.98
N PRO A 149 5.67 -15.59 -1.82
CA PRO A 149 5.85 -16.11 -3.17
C PRO A 149 6.35 -17.55 -3.13
N GLY A 150 5.90 -18.36 -4.09
CA GLY A 150 6.36 -19.74 -4.25
C GLY A 150 7.57 -19.86 -5.18
N CYS A 151 7.71 -18.92 -6.13
CA CYS A 151 8.74 -18.95 -7.16
C CYS A 151 9.88 -17.93 -6.95
N LEU A 152 9.83 -17.13 -5.88
CA LEU A 152 10.81 -16.08 -5.57
C LEU A 152 11.10 -16.06 -4.05
N PRO A 153 12.25 -15.53 -3.62
CA PRO A 153 12.46 -15.22 -2.21
C PRO A 153 11.42 -14.22 -1.69
N PRO A 154 10.83 -14.41 -0.50
CA PRO A 154 9.80 -13.51 0.05
C PRO A 154 10.22 -12.04 0.11
N GLU A 155 11.49 -11.79 0.41
CA GLU A 155 12.06 -10.45 0.48
C GLU A 155 11.99 -9.68 -0.84
N THR A 156 11.91 -10.36 -1.98
CA THR A 156 11.91 -9.73 -3.32
C THR A 156 10.70 -8.82 -3.52
N ILE A 157 9.49 -9.35 -3.28
CA ILE A 157 8.24 -8.58 -3.43
C ILE A 157 8.14 -7.53 -2.32
N ARG A 158 8.49 -7.90 -1.08
CA ARG A 158 8.41 -7.02 0.09
C ARG A 158 9.32 -5.80 -0.04
N ASN A 159 10.57 -6.00 -0.45
CA ASN A 159 11.52 -4.91 -0.68
C ASN A 159 11.01 -3.92 -1.72
N ILE A 160 10.44 -4.41 -2.82
CA ILE A 160 9.90 -3.54 -3.87
C ILE A 160 8.75 -2.69 -3.33
N ILE A 161 7.82 -3.29 -2.58
CA ILE A 161 6.68 -2.57 -1.98
C ILE A 161 7.17 -1.55 -0.94
N ILE A 162 8.09 -1.94 -0.06
CA ILE A 162 8.65 -1.07 0.97
C ILE A 162 9.42 0.09 0.35
N ASN A 163 10.27 -0.17 -0.64
CA ASN A 163 11.04 0.88 -1.32
C ASN A 163 10.11 1.83 -2.06
N GLN A 164 9.08 1.32 -2.75
CA GLN A 164 8.08 2.14 -3.41
C GLN A 164 7.39 3.05 -2.39
N TYR A 165 6.89 2.50 -1.29
CA TYR A 165 6.18 3.30 -0.30
C TYR A 165 7.09 4.28 0.46
N THR A 166 8.36 3.91 0.69
CA THR A 166 9.37 4.82 1.25
C THR A 166 9.59 6.03 0.35
N ASN A 167 9.72 5.81 -0.97
CA ASN A 167 9.86 6.89 -1.94
C ASN A 167 8.60 7.77 -1.99
N GLU A 168 7.41 7.17 -1.86
CA GLU A 168 6.16 7.94 -1.74
C GLU A 168 6.16 8.81 -0.46
N LEU A 169 6.55 8.27 0.70
CA LEU A 169 6.67 9.04 1.94
C LEU A 169 7.66 10.21 1.81
N ILE A 170 8.78 10.02 1.10
CA ILE A 170 9.74 11.08 0.78
C ILE A 170 9.12 12.14 -0.15
N ALA A 171 8.43 11.72 -1.22
CA ALA A 171 7.76 12.63 -2.14
C ALA A 171 6.61 13.43 -1.49
N PHE A 172 6.01 12.88 -0.42
CA PHE A 172 5.04 13.57 0.41
C PHE A 172 5.68 14.39 1.54
N LYS A 173 7.01 14.40 1.65
CA LYS A 173 7.79 15.08 2.68
C LYS A 173 7.42 14.63 4.10
N VAL A 174 6.90 13.42 4.27
CA VAL A 174 6.70 12.83 5.61
C VAL A 174 8.06 12.52 6.21
N ILE A 175 8.90 11.87 5.43
CA ILE A 175 10.29 11.58 5.78
C ILE A 175 11.24 12.21 4.75
N CYS A 176 12.51 12.38 5.10
CA CYS A 176 13.57 12.65 4.13
C CYS A 176 14.73 11.67 4.33
N ARG A 177 15.59 11.54 3.32
CA ARG A 177 16.83 10.76 3.41
C ARG A 177 18.01 11.70 3.56
N LYS A 178 18.83 11.49 4.59
CA LYS A 178 20.07 12.22 4.84
C LYS A 178 21.09 11.29 5.48
N ASP A 179 22.33 11.28 4.97
CA ASP A 179 23.45 10.51 5.52
C ASP A 179 23.11 9.04 5.84
N ASN A 180 22.48 8.34 4.87
CA ASN A 180 21.99 6.96 5.01
C ASN A 180 20.93 6.72 6.10
N HIS A 181 20.31 7.78 6.62
CA HIS A 181 19.19 7.71 7.55
C HIS A 181 17.92 8.24 6.91
N LEU A 182 16.78 7.70 7.38
CA LEU A 182 15.46 8.21 7.07
C LEU A 182 14.97 8.99 8.28
N ILE A 183 14.62 10.26 8.10
CA ILE A 183 14.28 11.18 9.19
C ILE A 183 12.82 11.59 9.04
N LEU A 184 12.03 11.45 10.11
CA LEU A 184 10.67 11.97 10.17
C LEU A 184 10.69 13.49 10.23
N ILE A 185 10.21 14.18 9.20
CA ILE A 185 10.27 15.65 9.12
C ILE A 185 8.90 16.32 9.18
N HIS A 186 7.82 15.61 8.85
CA HIS A 186 6.45 16.12 8.99
C HIS A 186 5.49 15.03 9.44
N ARG A 187 4.46 15.46 10.18
CA ARG A 187 3.30 14.62 10.47
C ARG A 187 2.45 14.45 9.21
N PRO A 188 2.08 13.22 8.83
CA PRO A 188 1.09 12.99 7.79
C PRO A 188 -0.22 13.73 8.11
N ARG A 189 -0.66 14.59 7.19
CA ARG A 189 -1.90 15.35 7.39
C ARG A 189 -3.12 14.43 7.26
N TRP A 190 -3.91 14.32 8.32
CA TRP A 190 -5.25 13.75 8.29
C TRP A 190 -6.26 14.78 7.76
N PHE A 191 -7.33 14.32 7.12
CA PHE A 191 -8.28 15.19 6.43
C PHE A 191 -9.72 14.90 6.84
N ASN A 192 -10.38 15.88 7.45
CA ASN A 192 -11.81 15.83 7.75
C ASN A 192 -12.68 16.02 6.49
N ASP A 193 -12.11 16.59 5.44
CA ASP A 193 -12.79 16.84 4.17
C ASP A 193 -12.08 16.13 3.01
N SER A 194 -12.80 15.21 2.38
CA SER A 194 -12.37 14.50 1.18
C SER A 194 -12.10 15.42 -0.03
N GLN A 195 -12.75 16.58 -0.12
CA GLN A 195 -12.52 17.54 -1.21
C GLN A 195 -11.12 18.13 -1.16
N LEU A 196 -10.61 18.42 0.04
CA LEU A 196 -9.23 18.89 0.24
C LEU A 196 -8.22 17.85 -0.25
N LYS A 197 -8.47 16.54 -0.03
CA LYS A 197 -7.62 15.48 -0.58
C LYS A 197 -7.63 15.49 -2.11
N LEU A 198 -8.81 15.61 -2.72
CA LEU A 198 -8.97 15.61 -4.18
C LEU A 198 -8.24 16.79 -4.84
N GLN A 199 -8.27 17.97 -4.23
CA GLN A 199 -7.52 19.14 -4.72
C GLN A 199 -6.01 18.90 -4.70
N LEU A 200 -5.49 18.26 -3.65
CA LEU A 200 -4.05 17.92 -3.56
C LEU A 200 -3.61 16.89 -4.60
N VAL A 201 -4.47 15.92 -4.96
CA VAL A 201 -4.18 14.97 -6.03
C VAL A 201 -4.05 15.69 -7.37
N LYS A 202 -4.95 16.63 -7.68
CA LYS A 202 -4.89 17.40 -8.94
C LYS A 202 -3.60 18.19 -9.08
N ARG A 203 -3.11 18.82 -8.01
CA ARG A 203 -1.85 19.59 -8.02
C ARG A 203 -0.59 18.74 -8.21
N ARG A 204 -0.69 17.41 -8.01
CA ARG A 204 0.41 16.45 -8.07
C ARG A 204 0.28 15.45 -9.24
N SER A 205 -0.72 15.62 -10.10
CA SER A 205 -0.94 14.79 -11.28
C SER A 205 -0.35 15.47 -12.50
#